data_AF-G0V9P5-F1
#
_entry.id   AF-G0V9P5-F1
#
_cell.length_a   1.000
_cell.length_b   1.000
_cell.length_c   1.000
_cell.angle_alpha   90.00
_cell.angle_beta   90.00
_cell.angle_gamma   90.00
#
_symmetry.space_group_name_H-M   'P 1'
#
loop_
_entity.id
_entity.type
_entity.pdbx_description
1 polymer ?
#
loop_
_entity_poly.entity_id
_entity_poly.type
_entity_poly.pdbx_seq_one_letter_code
_entity_poly.pdbx_strand_id
1 'polypeptide(L)'
;MYEAYLEGDLRKLQTWLYQDNSIIIKEGARKKEIWKAPDTILIKIGMTRKTDVKVRFKEWMVSCHHEIIGLTPENMEMLLKEHHIGFKKKDNVNTITHLFKKLSLKKASRAHGKQKVSIRIQDLYTYKNGGFFTDGNGKLSLEEIENLIHRILWKKYGKGIIYCSGCNHTHTEWFKIPIKDLPFVIQTIDSLCLAQKA
;
A
#
# COMPACT_ATOMS: atom_id res chain seq x y z
N MET A 1 -0.55 12.17 4.18
CA MET A 1 -0.07 10.84 4.64
C MET A 1 1.33 10.53 4.12
N TYR A 2 1.52 10.60 2.80
CA TYR A 2 2.82 10.43 2.13
C TYR A 2 3.86 11.49 2.56
N GLU A 3 3.51 12.78 2.53
CA GLU A 3 4.44 13.85 2.92
C GLU A 3 4.84 13.77 4.41
N ALA A 4 3.89 13.53 5.30
CA ALA A 4 4.16 13.34 6.72
C ALA A 4 4.99 12.07 7.04
N TYR A 5 4.97 11.04 6.16
CA TYR A 5 5.89 9.91 6.24
C TYR A 5 7.31 10.32 5.78
N LEU A 6 7.43 11.11 4.71
CA LEU A 6 8.71 11.66 4.23
C LEU A 6 9.33 12.67 5.20
N GLU A 7 8.52 13.50 5.84
CA GLU A 7 8.93 14.52 6.81
C GLU A 7 9.25 13.93 8.20
N GLY A 8 8.92 12.66 8.44
CA GLY A 8 9.06 12.01 9.75
C GLY A 8 8.12 12.57 10.83
N ASP A 9 7.20 13.47 10.48
CA ASP A 9 6.26 14.08 11.40
C ASP A 9 4.93 13.30 11.44
N LEU A 10 4.97 12.19 12.19
CA LEU A 10 3.79 11.35 12.46
C LEU A 10 2.66 12.09 13.20
N ARG A 11 2.88 13.31 13.73
CA ARG A 11 1.84 14.09 14.44
C ARG A 11 0.86 14.73 13.48
N LYS A 12 1.30 15.10 12.26
CA LYS A 12 0.40 15.58 11.18
C LYS A 12 -0.46 14.47 10.58
N LEU A 13 -0.15 13.20 10.87
CA LEU A 13 -0.82 12.01 10.31
C LEU A 13 -2.06 11.55 11.09
N GLN A 14 -2.35 12.12 12.27
CA GLN A 14 -2.94 11.33 13.35
C GLN A 14 -4.07 12.02 14.16
N THR A 15 -5.06 12.65 13.52
CA THR A 15 -6.26 13.11 14.25
C THR A 15 -7.59 12.61 13.69
N TRP A 16 -7.66 12.22 12.42
CA TRP A 16 -8.94 11.90 11.76
C TRP A 16 -9.12 10.43 11.36
N LEU A 17 -8.03 9.65 11.30
CA LEU A 17 -8.06 8.29 10.78
C LEU A 17 -7.92 7.27 11.91
N TYR A 18 -9.03 6.62 12.23
CA TYR A 18 -9.13 5.62 13.29
C TYR A 18 -9.34 4.23 12.68
N GLN A 19 -8.53 3.26 13.11
CA GLN A 19 -8.77 1.87 12.77
C GLN A 19 -9.91 1.35 13.65
N ASP A 20 -10.99 0.88 13.01
CA ASP A 20 -12.15 0.35 13.71
C ASP A 20 -12.14 -1.18 13.67
N ASN A 21 -11.51 -1.78 14.67
CA ASN A 21 -11.45 -3.23 14.83
C ASN A 21 -12.71 -3.82 15.51
N SER A 22 -13.67 -2.98 15.92
CA SER A 22 -14.86 -3.42 16.65
C SER A 22 -15.77 -4.36 15.84
N ILE A 23 -15.70 -4.29 14.51
CA ILE A 23 -16.48 -5.13 13.59
C ILE A 23 -15.85 -6.53 13.43
N ILE A 24 -14.54 -6.68 13.67
CA ILE A 24 -13.80 -7.93 13.41
C ILE A 24 -13.76 -8.83 14.66
N ILE A 25 -13.79 -8.25 15.86
CA ILE A 25 -13.65 -8.98 17.14
C ILE A 25 -14.87 -8.67 18.00
N LYS A 26 -15.74 -9.66 18.21
CA LYS A 26 -17.03 -9.53 18.94
C LYS A 26 -16.91 -9.35 20.46
N GLU A 27 -15.69 -9.31 21.02
CA GLU A 27 -15.48 -9.22 22.46
C GLU A 27 -15.04 -7.81 22.89
N GLY A 28 -15.97 -7.09 23.51
CA GLY A 28 -15.71 -5.89 24.31
C GLY A 28 -15.39 -4.64 23.50
N ALA A 29 -16.12 -3.56 23.75
CA ALA A 29 -15.93 -2.26 23.14
C ALA A 29 -14.47 -1.76 23.31
N ARG A 30 -13.59 -2.08 22.36
CA ARG A 30 -12.25 -1.51 22.30
C ARG A 30 -12.31 -0.15 21.62
N LYS A 31 -11.65 0.82 22.24
CA LYS A 31 -11.54 2.21 21.79
C LYS A 31 -10.93 2.25 20.39
N LYS A 32 -11.47 3.13 19.54
CA LYS A 32 -10.88 3.52 18.25
C LYS A 32 -9.39 3.82 18.42
N GLU A 33 -8.52 3.06 17.76
CA GLU A 33 -7.07 3.24 17.87
C GLU A 33 -6.55 4.16 16.77
N ILE A 34 -5.71 5.13 17.16
CA ILE A 34 -5.01 6.01 16.23
C ILE A 34 -4.03 5.16 15.42
N TRP A 35 -4.02 5.35 14.10
CA TRP A 35 -3.11 4.64 13.22
C TRP A 35 -1.64 4.93 13.54
N LYS A 36 -0.92 3.91 14.03
CA LYS A 36 0.54 3.94 14.24
C LYS A 36 1.16 2.72 13.58
N ALA A 37 1.72 2.90 12.38
CA ALA A 37 2.45 1.82 11.73
C ALA A 37 3.54 2.38 10.81
N PRO A 38 4.81 2.41 11.26
CA PRO A 38 5.91 2.97 10.48
C PRO A 38 6.22 2.14 9.22
N ASP A 39 5.89 0.84 9.22
CA ASP A 39 6.26 -0.05 8.11
C ASP A 39 5.09 -0.39 7.18
N THR A 40 3.91 0.19 7.43
CA THR A 40 2.71 -0.06 6.63
C THR A 40 2.06 1.24 6.24
N ILE A 41 1.58 1.28 5.01
CA ILE A 41 0.77 2.37 4.48
C ILE A 41 -0.68 1.91 4.40
N LEU A 42 -1.59 2.85 4.58
CA LEU A 42 -3.02 2.61 4.38
C LEU A 42 -3.40 3.06 2.97
N ILE A 43 -3.94 2.15 2.17
CA ILE A 43 -4.30 2.40 0.77
C ILE A 43 -5.78 2.09 0.57
N LYS A 44 -6.47 3.00 -0.11
CA LYS A 44 -7.80 2.77 -0.65
C LYS A 44 -7.68 2.31 -2.09
N ILE A 45 -8.40 1.26 -2.46
CA ILE A 45 -8.48 0.80 -3.86
C ILE A 45 -9.94 0.95 -4.27
N GLY A 46 -10.15 1.78 -5.28
CA GLY A 46 -11.49 2.06 -5.81
C GLY A 46 -11.47 2.16 -7.32
N MET A 47 -12.57 1.77 -7.97
CA MET A 47 -12.76 1.97 -9.40
C MET A 47 -13.37 3.34 -9.71
N THR A 48 -13.18 3.82 -10.94
CA THR A 48 -13.90 4.97 -11.48
C THR A 48 -14.23 4.77 -12.95
N ARG A 49 -15.42 5.23 -13.38
CA ARG A 49 -15.81 5.32 -14.79
C ARG A 49 -15.47 6.70 -15.40
N LYS A 50 -14.91 7.61 -14.60
CA LYS A 50 -14.45 8.93 -15.06
C LYS A 50 -13.17 8.76 -15.87
N THR A 51 -13.01 9.60 -16.89
CA THR A 51 -11.83 9.59 -17.79
C THR A 51 -10.54 10.05 -17.11
N ASP A 52 -10.64 10.85 -16.04
CA ASP A 52 -9.51 11.32 -15.25
C ASP A 52 -9.67 10.92 -13.77
N VAL A 53 -8.65 10.25 -13.24
CA VAL A 53 -8.56 9.81 -11.84
C VAL A 53 -8.54 11.01 -10.88
N LYS A 54 -7.98 12.15 -11.29
CA LYS A 54 -7.95 13.38 -10.47
C LYS A 54 -9.34 13.89 -10.15
N VAL A 55 -10.31 13.70 -11.04
CA VAL A 55 -11.72 14.05 -10.77
C VAL A 55 -12.25 13.23 -9.60
N ARG A 56 -11.98 11.92 -9.59
CA ARG A 56 -12.37 11.03 -8.49
C ARG A 56 -11.67 11.40 -7.18
N PHE A 57 -10.41 11.83 -7.22
CA PHE A 57 -9.72 12.33 -6.03
C PHE A 57 -10.42 13.57 -5.47
N LYS A 58 -10.79 14.53 -6.31
CA LYS A 58 -11.53 15.74 -5.87
C LYS A 58 -12.88 15.39 -5.24
N GLU A 59 -13.65 14.52 -5.88
CA GLU A 59 -14.94 14.04 -5.33
C GLU A 59 -14.75 13.47 -3.91
N TRP A 60 -13.70 12.68 -3.71
CA TRP A 60 -13.42 12.06 -2.43
C TRP A 60 -12.88 13.04 -1.38
N MET A 61 -12.00 13.97 -1.78
CA MET A 61 -11.51 15.04 -0.89
C MET A 61 -12.66 15.94 -0.41
N VAL A 62 -13.62 16.24 -1.29
CA VAL A 62 -14.83 17.00 -0.92
C VAL A 62 -15.72 16.19 0.03
N SER A 63 -15.97 14.92 -0.28
CA SER A 63 -16.86 14.08 0.54
C SER A 63 -16.28 13.79 1.94
N CYS A 64 -14.97 13.52 2.01
CA CYS A 64 -14.32 13.10 3.25
C CYS A 64 -13.58 14.23 3.95
N HIS A 65 -13.43 15.41 3.34
CA HIS A 65 -12.70 16.56 3.90
C HIS A 65 -11.23 16.28 4.25
N HIS A 66 -10.59 15.37 3.52
CA HIS A 66 -9.20 14.99 3.75
C HIS A 66 -8.42 14.97 2.44
N GLU A 67 -7.16 15.40 2.51
CA GLU A 67 -6.24 15.30 1.38
C GLU A 67 -5.86 13.84 1.11
N ILE A 68 -5.90 13.47 -0.16
CA ILE A 68 -5.48 12.16 -0.64
C ILE A 68 -4.34 12.35 -1.62
N ILE A 69 -3.37 11.45 -1.54
CA ILE A 69 -2.28 11.37 -2.48
C ILE A 69 -2.46 10.08 -3.27
N GLY A 70 -2.58 10.19 -4.59
CA GLY A 70 -2.67 9.03 -5.48
C GLY A 70 -1.35 8.27 -5.45
N LEU A 71 -1.39 6.95 -5.31
CA LEU A 71 -0.18 6.12 -5.34
C LEU A 71 0.23 5.88 -6.79
N THR A 72 1.26 6.61 -7.23
CA THR A 72 1.86 6.48 -8.56
C THR A 72 3.13 5.63 -8.49
N PRO A 73 3.57 5.07 -9.62
CA PRO A 73 4.91 4.51 -9.74
C PRO A 73 6.02 5.33 -9.06
N GLU A 74 6.08 6.61 -9.39
CA GLU A 74 7.17 7.49 -8.98
C GLU A 74 7.20 7.66 -7.46
N ASN A 75 6.04 7.91 -6.86
CA ASN A 75 5.95 8.12 -5.43
C ASN A 75 6.07 6.81 -4.64
N MET A 76 5.67 5.68 -5.21
CA MET A 76 5.97 4.37 -4.64
C MET A 76 7.46 4.10 -4.60
N GLU A 77 8.18 4.41 -5.68
CA GLU A 77 9.63 4.28 -5.74
C GLU A 77 10.32 5.12 -4.66
N MET A 78 9.85 6.36 -4.45
CA MET A 78 10.32 7.21 -3.37
C MET A 78 10.04 6.61 -1.99
N LEU A 79 8.82 6.12 -1.73
CA LEU A 79 8.46 5.46 -0.47
C LEU A 79 9.35 4.24 -0.20
N LEU A 80 9.59 3.41 -1.21
CA LEU A 80 10.44 2.25 -1.08
C LEU A 80 11.88 2.65 -0.77
N LYS A 81 12.44 3.65 -1.46
CA LYS A 81 13.81 4.15 -1.20
C LYS A 81 13.95 4.64 0.24
N GLU A 82 13.02 5.47 0.71
CA GLU A 82 13.04 5.99 2.09
C GLU A 82 12.84 4.89 3.15
N HIS A 83 11.92 3.95 2.91
CA HIS A 83 11.71 2.81 3.81
C HIS A 83 12.97 1.95 3.97
N HIS A 84 13.70 1.70 2.88
CA HIS A 84 14.97 0.97 2.92
C HIS A 84 16.08 1.75 3.66
N ILE A 85 16.10 3.08 3.56
CA ILE A 85 17.08 3.93 4.27
C ILE A 85 16.78 3.94 5.78
N GLY A 86 15.51 4.05 6.17
CA GLY A 86 15.06 4.00 7.56
C GLY A 86 15.39 2.68 8.25
N PHE A 87 15.22 1.54 7.55
CA PHE A 87 15.58 0.22 8.07
C PHE A 87 17.09 0.05 8.27
N LYS A 88 17.92 0.53 7.33
CA LYS A 88 19.38 0.45 7.46
C LYS A 88 19.95 1.22 8.65
N LYS A 89 19.29 2.31 9.08
CA LYS A 89 19.67 3.03 10.30
C LYS A 89 19.37 2.24 11.58
N LYS A 90 18.38 1.34 11.54
CA LYS A 90 17.94 0.53 12.69
C LYS A 90 18.67 -0.81 12.78
N ASP A 91 19.15 -1.34 11.66
CA ASP A 91 19.96 -2.55 11.57
C ASP A 91 21.42 -2.31 12.02
N ASN A 92 21.61 -1.97 13.29
CA ASN A 92 22.92 -2.03 13.97
C ASN A 92 23.32 -3.50 14.29
N VAL A 93 22.70 -4.47 13.60
CA VAL A 93 23.01 -5.91 13.63
C VAL A 93 24.39 -6.18 12.99
N ASN A 94 24.91 -5.23 12.21
CA ASN A 94 26.25 -5.30 11.65
C ASN A 94 27.35 -5.41 12.72
N THR A 95 27.16 -4.83 13.91
CA THR A 95 28.16 -4.87 14.99
C THR A 95 28.28 -6.27 15.61
N ILE A 96 27.15 -6.95 15.82
CA ILE A 96 27.11 -8.34 16.32
C ILE A 96 27.60 -9.31 15.24
N THR A 97 27.14 -9.17 14.00
CA THR A 97 27.60 -10.04 12.90
C THR A 97 29.09 -9.86 12.61
N HIS A 98 29.68 -8.69 12.84
CA HIS A 98 31.13 -8.47 12.72
C HIS A 98 31.93 -9.17 13.84
N LEU A 99 31.38 -9.24 15.06
CA LEU A 99 31.98 -9.98 16.19
C LEU A 99 31.92 -11.50 15.96
N PHE A 100 30.80 -12.03 15.47
CA PHE A 100 30.67 -13.45 15.14
C PHE A 100 31.34 -13.85 13.82
N LYS A 101 31.69 -12.90 12.94
CA LYS A 101 32.40 -13.17 11.68
C LYS A 101 33.78 -13.78 11.89
N LYS A 102 34.42 -13.50 13.04
CA LYS A 102 35.71 -14.10 13.43
C LYS A 102 35.59 -15.52 13.99
N LEU A 103 34.38 -15.99 14.30
CA LEU A 103 34.10 -17.34 14.82
C LEU A 103 33.60 -18.30 13.74
N SER A 104 33.47 -17.85 12.48
CA SER A 104 32.97 -18.69 11.39
C SER A 104 34.11 -19.42 10.69
N LEU A 105 34.09 -20.75 10.74
CA LEU A 105 35.03 -21.63 10.04
C LEU A 105 34.85 -21.44 8.53
N LYS A 106 35.95 -21.08 7.83
CA LYS A 106 35.97 -20.92 6.37
C LYS A 106 35.57 -22.22 5.68
N LYS A 107 34.30 -22.33 5.26
CA LYS A 107 33.91 -23.22 4.16
C LYS A 107 33.50 -22.39 2.96
N ALA A 108 34.17 -22.66 1.85
CA ALA A 108 33.89 -22.09 0.55
C ALA A 108 32.51 -22.57 0.08
N SER A 109 31.56 -21.65 -0.05
CA SER A 109 30.34 -21.92 -0.80
C SER A 109 29.73 -20.62 -1.36
N ARG A 110 29.84 -20.50 -2.68
CA ARG A 110 28.95 -19.84 -3.64
C ARG A 110 28.00 -18.79 -3.05
N ALA A 111 28.37 -17.52 -3.24
CA ALA A 111 27.50 -16.38 -3.00
C ALA A 111 26.22 -16.52 -3.84
N HIS A 112 25.10 -16.86 -3.19
CA HIS A 112 23.77 -16.56 -3.72
C HIS A 112 23.61 -15.04 -3.66
N GLY A 113 23.70 -14.41 -4.83
CA GLY A 113 23.44 -12.98 -4.99
C GLY A 113 22.05 -12.68 -4.47
N LYS A 114 21.97 -11.80 -3.47
CA LYS A 114 20.71 -11.15 -3.08
C LYS A 114 20.19 -10.44 -4.32
N GLN A 115 19.14 -10.97 -4.95
CA GLN A 115 18.40 -10.26 -5.99
C GLN A 115 17.90 -8.95 -5.38
N LYS A 116 18.54 -7.85 -5.78
CA LYS A 116 17.99 -6.52 -5.61
C LYS A 116 16.74 -6.50 -6.47
N VAL A 117 15.58 -6.59 -5.84
CA VAL A 117 14.30 -6.33 -6.51
C VAL A 117 14.26 -4.83 -6.80
N SER A 118 14.94 -4.39 -7.86
CA SER A 118 14.61 -3.11 -8.48
C SER A 118 13.39 -3.40 -9.34
N ILE A 119 12.20 -3.15 -8.80
CA ILE A 119 11.00 -3.08 -9.65
C ILE A 119 11.25 -1.92 -10.59
N ARG A 120 11.59 -2.22 -11.85
CA ARG A 120 11.49 -1.21 -12.90
C ARG A 120 9.99 -1.05 -13.12
N ILE A 121 9.42 0.08 -12.73
CA ILE A 121 7.98 0.34 -12.89
C ILE A 121 7.59 0.55 -14.38
N GLN A 122 8.54 0.29 -15.28
CA GLN A 122 8.38 0.35 -16.74
C GLN A 122 7.51 -0.79 -17.29
N ASP A 123 7.18 -1.81 -16.49
CA ASP A 123 6.40 -2.98 -16.94
C ASP A 123 4.89 -2.88 -16.65
N LEU A 124 4.34 -1.70 -16.34
CA LEU A 124 2.89 -1.53 -16.13
C LEU A 124 2.18 -1.24 -17.46
N TYR A 125 1.47 -2.24 -17.99
CA TYR A 125 0.86 -2.19 -19.32
C TYR A 125 -0.46 -1.41 -19.36
N THR A 126 -1.16 -1.36 -18.23
CA THR A 126 -2.50 -0.76 -18.14
C THR A 126 -2.50 0.56 -17.36
N TYR A 127 -1.37 0.94 -16.76
CA TYR A 127 -1.25 2.18 -16.02
C TYR A 127 -1.23 3.41 -16.94
N LYS A 128 -2.24 4.28 -16.81
CA LYS A 128 -2.38 5.53 -17.56
C LYS A 128 -3.04 6.59 -16.68
N ASN A 129 -2.60 7.84 -16.79
CA ASN A 129 -3.22 9.01 -16.13
C ASN A 129 -3.49 8.84 -14.62
N GLY A 130 -2.58 8.19 -13.88
CA GLY A 130 -2.73 8.03 -12.44
C GLY A 130 -3.51 6.80 -11.99
N GLY A 131 -3.95 5.93 -12.89
CA GLY A 131 -4.69 4.71 -12.57
C GLY A 131 -4.51 3.58 -13.57
N PHE A 132 -5.15 2.44 -13.32
CA PHE A 132 -5.13 1.26 -14.21
C PHE A 132 -6.39 1.23 -15.08
N PHE A 133 -6.21 0.95 -16.37
CA PHE A 133 -7.28 1.05 -17.36
C PHE A 133 -7.65 -0.30 -17.97
N THR A 134 -8.95 -0.55 -18.06
CA THR A 134 -9.56 -1.63 -18.85
C THR A 134 -10.46 -1.00 -19.91
N ASP A 135 -10.43 -1.52 -21.13
CA ASP A 135 -11.25 -1.03 -22.25
C ASP A 135 -12.76 -1.34 -22.11
N GLY A 136 -13.13 -2.16 -21.14
CA GLY A 136 -14.53 -2.54 -20.89
C GLY A 136 -15.06 -3.59 -21.86
N ASN A 137 -14.22 -4.09 -22.78
CA ASN A 137 -14.56 -5.14 -23.73
C ASN A 137 -14.21 -6.54 -23.18
N GLY A 138 -13.62 -6.60 -21.99
CA GLY A 138 -13.26 -7.85 -21.32
C GLY A 138 -14.44 -8.66 -20.83
N LYS A 139 -14.14 -9.90 -20.42
CA LYS A 139 -15.13 -10.86 -19.91
C LYS A 139 -15.77 -10.44 -18.59
N LEU A 140 -15.07 -9.63 -17.79
CA LEU A 140 -15.52 -9.19 -16.47
C LEU A 140 -15.91 -7.72 -16.51
N SER A 141 -16.99 -7.39 -15.81
CA SER A 141 -17.36 -6.01 -15.52
C SER A 141 -16.35 -5.34 -14.59
N LEU A 142 -16.32 -4.00 -14.60
CA LEU A 142 -15.46 -3.20 -13.71
C LEU A 142 -15.66 -3.55 -12.22
N GLU A 143 -16.90 -3.86 -11.84
CA GLU A 143 -17.26 -4.25 -10.48
C GLU A 143 -16.72 -5.62 -10.10
N GLU A 144 -16.76 -6.59 -11.02
CA GLU A 144 -16.18 -7.91 -10.78
C GLU A 144 -14.66 -7.84 -10.66
N ILE A 145 -14.01 -6.99 -11.45
CA ILE A 145 -12.56 -6.76 -11.38
C ILE A 145 -12.18 -6.15 -10.02
N GLU A 146 -12.90 -5.12 -9.57
CA GLU A 146 -12.66 -4.51 -8.25
C GLU A 146 -12.86 -5.52 -7.13
N ASN A 147 -13.98 -6.25 -7.15
CA ASN A 147 -14.27 -7.28 -6.16
C ASN A 147 -13.20 -8.38 -6.15
N LEU A 148 -12.65 -8.74 -7.30
CA LEU A 148 -11.56 -9.72 -7.39
C LEU A 148 -10.27 -9.17 -6.76
N ILE A 149 -9.90 -7.93 -7.09
CA ILE A 149 -8.75 -7.23 -6.48
C ILE A 149 -8.93 -7.18 -4.96
N HIS A 150 -10.09 -6.74 -4.49
CA HIS A 150 -10.41 -6.67 -3.06
C HIS A 150 -10.32 -8.03 -2.40
N ARG A 151 -10.87 -9.10 -2.99
CA ARG A 151 -10.78 -10.47 -2.45
C ARG A 151 -9.34 -10.95 -2.31
N ILE A 152 -8.51 -10.73 -3.34
CA ILE A 152 -7.09 -11.13 -3.32
C ILE A 152 -6.36 -10.40 -2.19
N LEU A 153 -6.58 -9.09 -2.07
CA LEU A 153 -5.89 -8.27 -1.08
C LEU A 153 -6.44 -8.48 0.33
N TRP A 154 -7.74 -8.72 0.50
CA TRP A 154 -8.33 -9.09 1.79
C TRP A 154 -7.81 -10.44 2.27
N LYS A 155 -7.63 -11.41 1.38
CA LYS A 155 -7.03 -12.71 1.75
C LYS A 155 -5.60 -12.55 2.26
N LYS A 156 -4.83 -11.61 1.71
CA LYS A 156 -3.41 -11.41 2.04
C LYS A 156 -3.18 -10.47 3.23
N TYR A 157 -3.90 -9.35 3.28
CA TYR A 157 -3.67 -8.26 4.24
C TYR A 157 -4.84 -8.02 5.20
N GLY A 158 -5.98 -8.65 4.98
CA GLY A 158 -7.21 -8.40 5.73
C GLY A 158 -7.98 -7.17 5.23
N LYS A 159 -9.15 -6.95 5.85
CA LYS A 159 -10.00 -5.77 5.61
C LYS A 159 -9.54 -4.61 6.50
N GLY A 160 -9.21 -3.47 5.90
CA GLY A 160 -9.05 -2.22 6.61
C GLY A 160 -10.41 -1.55 6.81
N ILE A 161 -10.93 -1.61 8.02
CA ILE A 161 -12.16 -0.93 8.40
C ILE A 161 -11.75 0.39 9.06
N ILE A 162 -12.08 1.49 8.39
CA ILE A 162 -11.60 2.82 8.75
C ILE A 162 -12.79 3.71 9.03
N TYR A 163 -12.85 4.23 10.26
CA TYR A 163 -13.80 5.27 10.61
C TYR A 163 -13.22 6.62 10.15
N CYS A 164 -13.96 7.32 9.29
CA CYS A 164 -13.59 8.65 8.80
C CYS A 164 -14.36 9.71 9.58
N SER A 165 -13.64 10.59 10.30
CA SER A 165 -14.27 11.69 11.04
C SER A 165 -14.82 12.80 10.15
N GLY A 166 -14.38 12.88 8.89
CA GLY A 166 -14.78 13.96 7.98
C GLY A 166 -16.08 13.69 7.24
N CYS A 167 -16.46 12.43 7.05
CA CYS A 167 -17.76 12.04 6.52
C CYS A 167 -18.65 11.33 7.56
N ASN A 168 -18.15 11.03 8.76
CA ASN A 168 -18.84 10.27 9.81
C ASN A 168 -19.30 8.85 9.41
N HIS A 169 -18.70 8.27 8.36
CA HIS A 169 -19.00 6.92 7.89
C HIS A 169 -17.79 5.99 8.04
N THR A 170 -18.09 4.69 8.06
CA THR A 170 -17.08 3.63 8.05
C THR A 170 -16.80 3.19 6.61
N HIS A 171 -15.54 3.26 6.20
CA HIS A 171 -15.07 2.78 4.90
C HIS A 171 -14.43 1.40 5.04
N THR A 172 -14.76 0.49 4.13
CA THR A 172 -14.31 -0.91 4.13
C THR A 172 -13.32 -1.25 3.01
N GLU A 173 -13.13 -0.32 2.06
CA GLU A 173 -12.28 -0.46 0.87
C GLU A 173 -10.82 -0.06 1.13
N TRP A 174 -10.39 -0.12 2.41
CA TRP A 174 -9.03 0.23 2.81
C TRP A 174 -8.22 -1.03 3.11
N PHE A 175 -6.91 -0.92 2.89
CA PHE A 175 -5.96 -2.01 3.07
C PHE A 175 -4.74 -1.52 3.83
N LYS A 176 -4.35 -2.26 4.86
CA LYS A 176 -3.09 -2.07 5.60
C LYS A 176 -1.99 -2.85 4.91
N ILE A 177 -1.19 -2.18 4.09
CA ILE A 177 -0.19 -2.85 3.25
C ILE A 177 1.23 -2.51 3.74
N PRO A 178 2.09 -3.50 3.99
CA PRO A 178 3.51 -3.26 4.22
C PRO A 178 4.13 -2.51 3.02
N ILE A 179 4.95 -1.49 3.26
CA ILE A 179 5.52 -0.67 2.18
C ILE A 179 6.31 -1.53 1.17
N LYS A 180 7.02 -2.55 1.66
CA LYS A 180 7.73 -3.55 0.85
C LYS A 180 6.85 -4.34 -0.14
N ASP A 181 5.55 -4.46 0.15
CA ASP A 181 4.61 -5.27 -0.62
C ASP A 181 3.80 -4.44 -1.63
N LEU A 182 3.99 -3.11 -1.66
CA LEU A 182 3.36 -2.23 -2.64
C LEU A 182 3.58 -2.61 -4.11
N PRO A 183 4.77 -3.06 -4.53
CA PRO A 183 4.99 -3.47 -5.90
C PRO A 183 4.12 -4.66 -6.31
N PHE A 184 3.94 -5.62 -5.40
CA PHE A 184 3.06 -6.76 -5.63
C PHE A 184 1.60 -6.32 -5.84
N VAL A 185 1.13 -5.32 -5.09
CA VAL A 185 -0.24 -4.81 -5.21
C VAL A 185 -0.45 -4.18 -6.58
N ILE A 186 0.44 -3.30 -7.01
CA ILE A 186 0.35 -2.66 -8.33
C ILE A 186 0.43 -3.69 -9.46
N GLN A 187 1.34 -4.66 -9.39
CA GLN A 187 1.46 -5.71 -10.41
C GLN A 187 0.22 -6.60 -10.48
N THR A 188 -0.39 -6.89 -9.33
CA THR A 188 -1.63 -7.67 -9.28
C THR A 188 -2.77 -6.93 -9.98
N ILE A 189 -2.93 -5.63 -9.72
CA ILE A 189 -3.95 -4.82 -10.38
C ILE A 189 -3.67 -4.74 -11.88
N ASP A 190 -2.43 -4.44 -12.28
CA ASP A 190 -2.06 -4.34 -13.70
C ASP A 190 -2.31 -5.65 -14.45
N SER A 191 -1.93 -6.79 -13.87
CA SER A 191 -2.13 -8.11 -14.47
C SER A 191 -3.61 -8.45 -14.65
N LEU A 192 -4.46 -8.10 -13.67
CA LEU A 192 -5.90 -8.32 -13.74
C LEU A 192 -6.55 -7.43 -14.79
N CYS A 193 -6.16 -6.16 -14.87
CA CYS A 193 -6.62 -5.24 -15.90
C CYS A 193 -6.16 -5.67 -17.30
N LEU A 194 -4.93 -6.18 -17.43
CA LEU A 194 -4.37 -6.66 -18.69
C LEU A 194 -5.10 -7.90 -19.19
N ALA A 195 -5.45 -8.83 -18.29
CA ALA A 195 -6.20 -10.04 -18.61
C ALA A 195 -7.61 -9.75 -19.20
N GLN A 196 -8.11 -8.52 -19.06
CA GLN A 196 -9.40 -8.12 -19.66
C GLN A 196 -9.28 -7.61 -21.10
N LYS A 197 -8.08 -7.31 -21.60
CA LYS A 197 -7.87 -6.81 -22.97
C LYS A 197 -7.82 -7.93 -24.04
N ALA A 198 -8.15 -9.17 -23.66
CA ALA A 198 -7.97 -10.37 -24.48
C ALA A 198 -9.27 -10.86 -25.12
#